data_AF-A0A939FTM2-F1
#
_entry.id   AF-A0A939FTM2-F1
#
_cell.length_a   1.000
_cell.length_b   1.000
_cell.length_c   1.000
_cell.angle_alpha   90.00
_cell.angle_beta   90.00
_cell.angle_gamma   90.00
#
_symmetry.space_group_name_H-M   'P 1'
#
loop_
_entity.id
_entity.type
_entity.pdbx_description
1 polymer ?
#
loop_
_entity_poly.entity_id
_entity_poly.type
_entity_poly.pdbx_seq_one_letter_code
_entity_poly.pdbx_strand_id
1 'polypeptide(L)'
;MSIDAKVATFQSLLQDDKNPASILDWRWGMAGRIRERDLLIPALHAAEASPGGEITTARLIEVLTDEFCPQGKDAEIIEGRHDTYFSQKVRNLVSHRDARTSIFAKGYATYHADSESIRITDAGRVFLSQVPTA
;
A
#
# COMPACT_ATOMS: atom_id res chain seq x y z
N MET A 1 -7.78 -20.04 -31.74
CA MET A 1 -6.50 -19.31 -31.82
C MET A 1 -5.55 -20.02 -30.86
N SER A 2 -4.50 -20.71 -31.36
CA SER A 2 -3.65 -21.62 -30.57
C SER A 2 -2.84 -20.87 -29.50
N ILE A 3 -2.53 -21.54 -28.39
CA ILE A 3 -1.64 -21.06 -27.32
C ILE A 3 -0.29 -20.60 -27.91
N ASP A 4 0.17 -21.28 -28.96
CA ASP A 4 1.43 -20.99 -29.65
C ASP A 4 1.46 -19.60 -30.31
N ALA A 5 0.30 -19.11 -30.78
CA ALA A 5 0.20 -17.78 -31.39
C ALA A 5 0.30 -16.65 -30.35
N LYS A 6 -0.14 -16.89 -29.10
CA LYS A 6 -0.02 -15.92 -28.02
C LYS A 6 1.41 -15.84 -27.45
N VAL A 7 2.12 -16.96 -27.41
CA VAL A 7 3.52 -17.03 -26.95
C VAL A 7 4.46 -16.33 -27.94
N ALA A 8 4.23 -16.48 -29.25
CA ALA A 8 5.03 -15.81 -30.27
C ALA A 8 4.87 -14.27 -30.24
N THR A 9 3.65 -13.76 -29.98
CA THR A 9 3.43 -12.31 -29.84
C THR A 9 4.11 -11.74 -28.59
N PHE A 10 4.20 -12.51 -27.50
CA PHE A 10 4.86 -12.08 -26.26
C PHE A 10 6.40 -12.09 -26.40
N GLN A 11 6.95 -13.06 -27.13
CA GLN A 11 8.41 -13.13 -27.38
C GLN A 11 8.89 -12.05 -28.35
N SER A 12 8.07 -11.61 -29.30
CA SER A 12 8.40 -10.49 -30.19
C SER A 12 8.42 -9.14 -29.47
N LEU A 13 7.66 -8.96 -28.39
CA LEU A 13 7.61 -7.73 -27.58
C LEU A 13 8.82 -7.58 -26.63
N LEU A 14 9.66 -8.62 -26.52
CA LEU A 14 10.86 -8.61 -25.67
C LEU A 14 12.16 -8.34 -26.45
N GLN A 15 12.10 -8.18 -27.77
CA GLN A 15 13.30 -8.04 -28.62
C GLN A 15 13.52 -6.64 -29.21
N ASP A 16 12.58 -5.70 -29.05
CA ASP A 16 12.80 -4.30 -29.44
C ASP A 16 13.37 -3.48 -28.27
N ASP A 17 14.66 -3.25 -28.40
CA ASP A 17 15.57 -2.66 -27.44
C ASP A 17 15.34 -1.14 -27.29
N LYS A 18 14.74 -0.70 -26.17
CA LYS A 18 15.10 0.52 -25.43
C LYS A 18 14.76 0.37 -23.94
N ASN A 19 15.76 -0.12 -23.19
CA ASN A 19 15.86 -0.10 -21.74
C ASN A 19 15.00 -1.13 -20.96
N PRO A 20 15.55 -2.32 -20.63
CA PRO A 20 14.85 -3.31 -19.81
C PRO A 20 14.59 -2.86 -18.35
N ALA A 21 15.06 -1.68 -17.94
CA ALA A 21 14.73 -1.12 -16.64
C ALA A 21 13.26 -0.69 -16.53
N SER A 22 12.55 -0.34 -17.60
CA SER A 22 11.24 0.31 -17.49
C SER A 22 10.05 -0.60 -17.22
N ILE A 23 10.23 -1.93 -17.21
CA ILE A 23 9.14 -2.90 -16.94
C ILE A 23 9.13 -3.37 -15.46
N LEU A 24 10.18 -3.05 -14.69
CA LEU A 24 10.27 -3.33 -13.25
C LEU A 24 10.39 -2.07 -12.37
N ASP A 25 10.51 -0.87 -12.96
CA ASP A 25 10.84 0.38 -12.24
C ASP A 25 9.63 1.20 -11.75
N TRP A 26 8.41 0.65 -11.82
CA TRP A 26 7.19 1.32 -11.33
C TRP A 26 6.72 0.81 -9.96
N ARG A 27 7.45 -0.12 -9.32
CA ARG A 27 7.22 -0.47 -7.90
C ARG A 27 7.81 0.63 -7.01
N TRP A 28 7.13 1.76 -6.91
CA TRP A 28 7.19 2.84 -5.88
C TRP A 28 8.40 2.91 -4.91
N GLY A 29 9.65 2.78 -5.36
CA GLY A 29 10.76 2.52 -4.41
C GLY A 29 12.16 2.99 -4.78
N MET A 30 12.40 3.61 -5.94
CA MET A 30 13.79 3.80 -6.43
C MET A 30 14.39 5.20 -6.28
N ALA A 31 14.10 5.96 -5.20
CA ALA A 31 15.01 7.04 -4.73
C ALA A 31 14.66 7.71 -3.37
N GLY A 32 13.44 7.55 -2.84
CA GLY A 32 12.95 8.38 -1.72
C GLY A 32 12.40 7.59 -0.54
N ARG A 33 12.50 8.18 0.66
CA ARG A 33 11.81 7.69 1.88
C ARG A 33 10.31 7.62 1.63
N ILE A 34 9.68 6.50 2.01
CA ILE A 34 8.22 6.34 1.95
C ILE A 34 7.59 7.32 2.94
N ARG A 35 6.52 8.03 2.57
CA ARG A 35 5.85 8.99 3.46
C ARG A 35 4.51 8.42 3.92
N GLU A 36 4.00 8.85 5.07
CA GLU A 36 2.68 8.44 5.57
C GLU A 36 1.56 8.65 4.54
N ARG A 37 1.60 9.77 3.80
CA ARG A 37 0.62 10.06 2.76
C ARG A 37 0.58 9.02 1.63
N ASP A 38 1.70 8.35 1.39
CA ASP A 38 1.84 7.34 0.34
C ASP A 38 1.14 6.03 0.78
N LEU A 39 0.86 5.87 2.08
CA LEU A 39 0.21 4.70 2.67
C LEU A 39 -1.31 4.84 2.76
N LEU A 40 -1.88 6.04 2.58
CA LEU A 40 -3.31 6.29 2.83
C LEU A 40 -4.24 5.47 1.92
N ILE A 41 -3.94 5.45 0.62
CA ILE A 41 -4.74 4.72 -0.37
C ILE A 41 -4.49 3.19 -0.26
N PRO A 42 -3.23 2.71 -0.20
CA PRO A 42 -2.96 1.29 0.05
C PRO A 42 -3.60 0.75 1.34
N ALA A 43 -3.65 1.54 2.42
CA ALA A 43 -4.32 1.13 3.65
C ALA A 43 -5.83 0.94 3.48
N LEU A 44 -6.48 1.78 2.67
CA LEU A 44 -7.90 1.62 2.36
C LEU A 44 -8.15 0.38 1.50
N HIS A 45 -7.31 0.13 0.48
CA HIS A 45 -7.41 -1.10 -0.33
C HIS A 45 -7.16 -2.35 0.52
N ALA A 46 -6.18 -2.33 1.43
CA ALA A 46 -5.92 -3.45 2.33
C ALA A 46 -7.11 -3.74 3.27
N ALA A 47 -7.75 -2.70 3.80
CA ALA A 47 -8.97 -2.85 4.58
C ALA A 47 -10.13 -3.40 3.72
N GLU A 48 -10.35 -2.85 2.52
CA GLU A 48 -11.38 -3.31 1.59
C GLU A 48 -11.23 -4.79 1.20
N ALA A 49 -10.00 -5.23 0.93
CA ALA A 49 -9.68 -6.61 0.57
C ALA A 49 -9.76 -7.58 1.76
N SER A 50 -9.81 -7.08 2.99
CA SER A 50 -9.89 -7.90 4.20
C SER A 50 -11.34 -8.28 4.53
N PRO A 51 -11.59 -9.44 5.16
CA PRO A 51 -12.93 -9.86 5.55
C PRO A 51 -13.67 -8.77 6.35
N GLY A 52 -14.90 -8.46 5.95
CA GLY A 52 -15.71 -7.42 6.59
C GLY A 52 -15.27 -5.98 6.30
N GLY A 53 -14.28 -5.77 5.44
CA GLY A 53 -13.70 -4.46 5.17
C GLY A 53 -12.82 -3.95 6.31
N GLU A 54 -12.28 -4.85 7.13
CA GLU A 54 -11.63 -4.52 8.39
C GLU A 54 -10.29 -5.24 8.55
N ILE A 55 -9.25 -4.51 8.96
CA ILE A 55 -7.88 -5.00 9.08
C ILE A 55 -7.26 -4.51 10.39
N THR A 56 -6.59 -5.40 11.13
CA THR A 56 -5.84 -5.01 12.33
C THR A 56 -4.59 -4.23 11.94
N THR A 57 -4.11 -3.35 12.82
CA THR A 57 -2.87 -2.58 12.58
C THR A 57 -1.69 -3.52 12.35
N ALA A 58 -1.61 -4.63 13.08
CA ALA A 58 -0.59 -5.66 12.88
C ALA A 58 -0.63 -6.26 11.47
N ARG A 59 -1.81 -6.68 11.00
CA ARG A 59 -1.94 -7.25 9.65
C ARG A 59 -1.71 -6.21 8.56
N LEU A 60 -2.10 -4.96 8.79
CA LEU A 60 -1.84 -3.86 7.87
C LEU A 60 -0.32 -3.62 7.71
N ILE A 61 0.45 -3.69 8.79
CA ILE A 61 1.92 -3.59 8.73
C ILE A 61 2.48 -4.68 7.82
N GLU A 62 2.04 -5.93 7.98
CA GLU A 62 2.50 -7.05 7.14
C GLU A 62 2.16 -6.81 5.66
N VAL A 63 0.90 -6.51 5.35
CA VAL A 63 0.43 -6.28 3.97
C VAL A 63 1.20 -5.15 3.30
N LEU A 64 1.34 -4.00 3.97
CA LEU A 64 2.04 -2.87 3.38
C LEU A 64 3.56 -3.09 3.31
N THR A 65 4.13 -3.91 4.20
CA THR A 65 5.56 -4.28 4.11
C THR A 65 5.82 -5.12 2.88
N ASP A 66 4.95 -6.09 2.59
CA ASP A 66 5.05 -6.95 1.41
C ASP A 66 4.85 -6.15 0.11
N GLU A 67 3.90 -5.21 0.11
CA GLU A 67 3.59 -4.37 -1.05
C GLU A 67 4.75 -3.40 -1.37
N PHE A 68 5.21 -2.65 -0.36
CA PHE A 68 6.21 -1.60 -0.54
C PHE A 68 7.65 -2.13 -0.56
N CYS A 69 7.90 -3.32 -0.02
CA CYS A 69 9.25 -3.90 0.09
C CYS A 69 10.28 -2.86 0.60
N PRO A 70 10.09 -2.26 1.79
CA PRO A 70 10.89 -1.13 2.25
C PRO A 70 12.39 -1.46 2.29
N GLN A 71 13.22 -0.48 1.90
CA GLN A 71 14.68 -0.63 1.85
C GLN A 71 15.39 0.53 2.58
N GLY A 72 16.69 0.38 2.79
CA GLY A 72 17.53 1.37 3.46
C GLY A 72 16.95 1.79 4.82
N LYS A 73 16.87 3.10 5.07
CA LYS A 73 16.38 3.63 6.35
C LYS A 73 14.96 3.19 6.69
N ASP A 74 14.12 2.83 5.72
CA ASP A 74 12.76 2.37 5.98
C ASP A 74 12.70 0.93 6.51
N ALA A 75 13.70 0.11 6.17
CA ALA A 75 13.86 -1.25 6.67
C ALA A 75 14.56 -1.32 8.05
N GLU A 76 15.26 -0.26 8.45
CA GLU A 76 15.97 -0.23 9.74
C GLU A 76 15.01 -0.23 10.93
N ILE A 77 15.39 -0.96 11.98
CA ILE A 77 14.74 -0.93 13.29
C ILE A 77 15.05 0.40 13.99
N ILE A 78 14.04 1.00 14.61
CA ILE A 78 14.18 2.21 15.42
C ILE A 78 14.81 1.83 16.77
N GLU A 79 15.85 2.54 17.18
CA GLU A 79 16.50 2.34 18.48
C GLU A 79 15.49 2.43 19.63
N GLY A 80 15.51 1.44 20.53
CA GLY A 80 14.58 1.35 21.65
C GLY A 80 13.16 0.89 21.30
N ARG A 81 12.90 0.45 20.05
CA ARG A 81 11.61 -0.12 19.61
C ARG A 81 11.79 -1.45 18.91
N HIS A 82 10.69 -2.17 18.75
CA HIS A 82 10.60 -3.36 17.90
C HIS A 82 10.14 -3.04 16.47
N ASP A 83 9.97 -1.76 16.15
CA ASP A 83 9.40 -1.28 14.89
C ASP A 83 10.50 -0.84 13.93
N THR A 84 10.34 -1.18 12.64
CA THR A 84 11.08 -0.48 11.58
C THR A 84 10.56 0.94 11.38
N TYR A 85 11.36 1.83 10.78
CA TYR A 85 10.87 3.15 10.39
C TYR A 85 9.65 3.09 9.46
N PHE A 86 9.54 2.08 8.59
CA PHE A 86 8.36 1.86 7.78
C PHE A 86 7.15 1.45 8.62
N SER A 87 7.28 0.41 9.45
CA SER A 87 6.18 -0.06 10.29
C SER A 87 5.70 1.01 11.28
N GLN A 88 6.58 1.93 11.68
CA GLN A 88 6.20 3.08 12.48
C GLN A 88 5.30 4.06 11.70
N LYS A 89 5.57 4.29 10.41
CA LYS A 89 4.70 5.13 9.56
C LYS A 89 3.32 4.51 9.38
N VAL A 90 3.23 3.19 9.27
CA VAL A 90 1.93 2.49 9.23
C VAL A 90 1.17 2.72 10.54
N ARG A 91 1.82 2.56 11.70
CA ARG A 91 1.20 2.86 13.01
C ARG A 91 0.78 4.31 13.15
N ASN A 92 1.55 5.23 12.58
CA ASN A 92 1.26 6.64 12.65
C ASN A 92 -0.08 7.00 11.97
N LEU A 93 -0.56 6.20 11.01
CA LEU A 93 -1.89 6.39 10.41
C LEU A 93 -2.99 6.44 11.49
N VAL A 94 -2.88 5.56 12.50
CA VAL A 94 -3.84 5.46 13.61
C VAL A 94 -3.61 6.54 14.66
N SER A 95 -2.35 6.79 15.05
CA SER A 95 -2.07 7.81 16.08
C SER A 95 -2.32 9.24 15.58
N HIS A 96 -2.22 9.47 14.27
CA HIS A 96 -2.54 10.75 13.60
C HIS A 96 -3.96 10.78 13.01
N ARG A 97 -4.86 9.91 13.47
CA ARG A 97 -6.24 9.82 12.95
C ARG A 97 -7.01 11.15 12.96
N ASP A 98 -6.72 12.05 13.88
CA ASP A 98 -7.41 13.35 13.98
C ASP A 98 -6.84 14.42 13.03
N ALA A 99 -5.75 14.12 12.31
CA ALA A 99 -5.21 15.04 11.32
C ALA A 99 -6.19 15.24 10.16
N ARG A 100 -6.41 16.48 9.71
CA ARG A 100 -7.36 16.84 8.64
C ARG A 100 -7.16 16.06 7.33
N THR A 101 -5.95 15.59 7.06
CA THR A 101 -5.61 14.83 5.86
C THR A 101 -5.75 13.31 6.01
N SER A 102 -6.03 12.81 7.22
CA SER A 102 -6.14 11.38 7.50
C SER A 102 -7.37 10.77 6.81
N ILE A 103 -7.34 9.45 6.60
CA ILE A 103 -8.50 8.69 6.09
C ILE A 103 -9.69 8.72 7.07
N PHE A 104 -9.43 8.95 8.37
CA PHE A 104 -10.45 8.98 9.41
C PHE A 104 -11.18 10.33 9.45
N ALA A 105 -10.43 11.43 9.44
CA ALA A 105 -11.00 12.79 9.43
C ALA A 105 -11.78 13.08 8.14
N LYS A 106 -11.44 12.39 7.04
CA LYS A 106 -12.19 12.44 5.77
C LYS A 106 -13.40 11.50 5.75
N GLY A 107 -13.60 10.66 6.77
CA GLY A 107 -14.70 9.72 6.85
C GLY A 107 -14.56 8.49 5.95
N TYR A 108 -13.37 8.19 5.43
CA TYR A 108 -13.11 7.03 4.57
C TYR A 108 -12.85 5.74 5.35
N ALA A 109 -12.45 5.87 6.62
CA ALA A 109 -12.26 4.74 7.52
C ALA A 109 -12.67 5.09 8.96
N THR A 110 -13.01 4.07 9.73
CA THR A 110 -13.19 4.14 11.19
C THR A 110 -12.09 3.34 11.88
N TYR A 111 -11.70 3.79 13.08
CA TYR A 111 -10.78 3.05 13.95
C TYR A 111 -11.56 2.41 15.09
N HIS A 112 -11.36 1.10 15.31
CA HIS A 112 -11.94 0.37 16.42
C HIS A 112 -10.82 0.05 17.43
N ALA A 113 -10.81 0.78 18.55
CA ALA A 113 -9.73 0.69 19.53
C ALA A 113 -9.65 -0.67 20.23
N ASP A 114 -10.79 -1.32 20.47
CA ASP A 114 -10.85 -2.61 21.18
C ASP A 114 -10.16 -3.75 20.42
N SER A 115 -10.14 -3.67 19.09
CA SER A 115 -9.53 -4.64 18.18
C SER A 115 -8.30 -4.10 17.45
N GLU A 116 -7.88 -2.88 17.77
CA GLU A 116 -6.81 -2.13 17.10
C GLU A 116 -6.90 -2.19 15.56
N SER A 117 -8.12 -2.09 15.04
CA SER A 117 -8.44 -2.31 13.63
C SER A 117 -8.96 -1.06 12.93
N ILE A 118 -8.74 -1.04 11.61
CA ILE A 118 -9.22 -0.02 10.69
C ILE A 118 -10.28 -0.67 9.81
N ARG A 119 -11.45 -0.04 9.71
CA ARG A 119 -12.53 -0.47 8.83
C ARG A 119 -12.82 0.58 7.78
N ILE A 120 -12.88 0.18 6.52
CA ILE A 120 -13.27 1.07 5.43
C ILE A 120 -14.77 1.36 5.48
N THR A 121 -15.16 2.61 5.26
CA THR A 121 -16.56 3.04 5.17
C THR A 121 -17.07 2.97 3.72
N ASP A 122 -18.38 3.13 3.53
CA ASP A 122 -18.95 3.23 2.18
C ASP A 122 -18.41 4.45 1.43
N ALA A 123 -18.21 5.58 2.12
CA ALA A 123 -17.56 6.76 1.54
C ALA A 123 -16.12 6.47 1.11
N GLY A 124 -15.39 5.64 1.87
CA GLY A 124 -14.06 5.15 1.50
C GLY A 124 -14.09 4.30 0.23
N ARG A 125 -15.05 3.39 0.10
CA ARG A 125 -15.21 2.56 -1.13
C ARG A 125 -15.56 3.41 -2.34
N VAL A 126 -16.47 4.38 -2.18
CA VAL A 126 -16.80 5.34 -3.25
C VAL A 126 -15.55 6.11 -3.66
N PHE A 127 -14.76 6.59 -2.70
CA PHE A 127 -13.50 7.25 -2.98
C PHE A 127 -12.54 6.35 -3.77
N LEU A 128 -12.33 5.10 -3.35
CA LEU A 128 -11.47 4.14 -4.06
C LEU A 128 -11.94 3.89 -5.50
N SER A 129 -13.25 3.82 -5.75
CA SER A 129 -13.79 3.64 -7.11
C SER A 129 -13.47 4.80 -8.07
N GLN A 130 -13.09 5.96 -7.54
CA GLN A 130 -12.72 7.15 -8.30
C GLN A 130 -11.19 7.30 -8.47
N VAL A 131 -10.40 6.53 -7.71
CA VAL A 131 -8.95 6.52 -7.81
C VAL A 131 -8.56 5.56 -8.94
N PRO A 132 -7.86 6.02 -9.99
CA PRO A 132 -7.35 5.13 -11.03
C PRO A 132 -6.42 4.08 -10.40
N THR A 133 -6.68 2.80 -10.66
CA THR A 133 -5.70 1.75 -10.38
C THR A 133 -4.55 1.93 -11.38
N ALA A 134 -3.33 2.13 -10.86
CA ALA A 134 -2.12 2.25 -11.67
C ALA A 134 -1.74 0.92 -12.32
#